data_AF-A0A5J4ZZT1-F1
#
_entry.id   AF-A0A5J4ZZT1-F1
#
_cell.length_a   1.000
_cell.length_b   1.000
_cell.length_c   1.000
_cell.angle_alpha   90.00
_cell.angle_beta   90.00
_cell.angle_gamma   90.00
#
_symmetry.space_group_name_H-M   'P 1'
#
loop_
_entity.id
_entity.type
_entity.pdbx_description
1 polymer ?
#
loop_
_entity_poly.entity_id
_entity_poly.type
_entity_poly.pdbx_seq_one_letter_code
_entity_poly.pdbx_strand_id
1 'polypeptide(L)'
;MKEESDKLAAMDYLTREKEARAAAEKLQASLSEELGRTQRENSSANQKISSLNDMYKRLQEYNTSLQHYNSKLQAELATTSETLKCVEKERAAVVESLSTLRGHYSSLQNQLTSSRAFQDEAMKQKEALANEVQCLMGDLQQVRDDRDCQLLQVQVLTAEVVKYKECTGKSFAELDSLTIKSNELEARCLSQSNQIKTLQDQLTIAENKLQMSDLSSVETRTEFEEQKKVFLNLQSRLADAELKIIEGEKLRKKLHNTILELKGNIRVLCRHIGRGIDLMQNGQTHSFTFDQVFMPNASQEDVFVEISQLVQSALDGYKVCIFAYGQTGSGKTYTMMGRTGSPDQKGLIPRSLEQIFQTRQSLQSQGWKYEMQVSMLEIYNETIRDLLSANRSCLDVSRTENGIASAGKQYAIKHDANGNTHVSDLTIVDVHSSKEVTFLLDRAAQSRSVGKTQMNEQSSRSHFVFTLRISGVNDGVLNLIDLAGSERLSKSGSTGDRLKETQAINKSLSSLSDVIFALAKKEDHVPFRNSKLTYLLQPCLGGDSKTLMFVNVSPDPSSVGESLCSLRFAARVNACEIGIPRRQTNMRSSDSRLSYG
;
A
#
# COMPACT_ATOMS: atom_id res chain seq x y z
N MET A 1 -24.21 -25.65 123.10
CA MET A 1 -24.36 -24.20 122.85
C MET A 1 -23.10 -23.58 122.23
N LYS A 2 -21.98 -23.34 122.95
CA LYS A 2 -20.78 -22.70 122.35
C LYS A 2 -20.01 -23.61 121.36
N GLU A 3 -19.81 -24.88 121.74
CA GLU A 3 -19.11 -25.88 120.94
C GLU A 3 -19.84 -26.25 119.63
N GLU A 4 -21.17 -26.30 119.65
CA GLU A 4 -22.00 -26.52 118.45
C GLU A 4 -21.97 -25.32 117.51
N SER A 5 -21.96 -24.10 118.05
CA SER A 5 -21.84 -22.87 117.26
C SER A 5 -20.47 -22.78 116.56
N ASP A 6 -19.39 -23.15 117.26
CA ASP A 6 -18.04 -23.13 116.70
C ASP A 6 -17.87 -24.23 115.63
N LYS A 7 -18.51 -25.40 115.81
CA LYS A 7 -18.53 -26.47 114.82
C LYS A 7 -19.32 -26.09 113.56
N LEU A 8 -20.46 -25.39 113.72
CA LEU A 8 -21.25 -24.89 112.60
C LEU A 8 -20.48 -23.82 111.81
N ALA A 9 -19.80 -22.88 112.51
CA ALA A 9 -18.95 -21.88 111.87
C ALA A 9 -17.76 -22.49 111.12
N ALA A 10 -17.14 -23.54 111.65
CA ALA A 10 -16.07 -24.28 110.98
C ALA A 10 -16.57 -25.04 109.74
N MET A 11 -17.78 -25.60 109.78
CA MET A 11 -18.41 -26.25 108.63
C MET A 11 -18.78 -25.23 107.53
N ASP A 12 -19.29 -24.06 107.90
CA ASP A 12 -19.54 -22.98 106.95
C ASP A 12 -18.24 -22.45 106.31
N TYR A 13 -17.16 -22.33 107.09
CA TYR A 13 -15.85 -21.94 106.58
C TYR A 13 -15.30 -22.96 105.58
N LEU A 14 -15.36 -24.26 105.93
CA LEU A 14 -14.92 -25.34 105.04
C LEU A 14 -15.76 -25.40 103.75
N THR A 15 -17.06 -25.09 103.84
CA THR A 15 -17.96 -25.07 102.67
C THR A 15 -17.60 -23.90 101.74
N ARG A 16 -17.38 -22.71 102.29
CA ARG A 16 -16.92 -21.53 101.51
C ARG A 16 -15.55 -21.76 100.88
N GLU A 17 -14.64 -22.42 101.59
CA GLU A 17 -13.32 -22.77 101.05
C GLU A 17 -13.42 -23.76 99.88
N LYS A 18 -14.27 -24.78 100.00
CA LYS A 18 -14.55 -25.73 98.90
C LYS A 18 -15.19 -25.05 97.70
N GLU A 19 -16.13 -24.14 97.92
CA GLU A 19 -16.76 -23.35 96.85
C GLU A 19 -15.74 -22.43 96.15
N ALA A 20 -14.88 -21.75 96.91
CA ALA A 20 -13.82 -20.91 96.37
C ALA A 20 -12.79 -21.73 95.57
N ARG A 21 -12.44 -22.94 96.05
CA ARG A 21 -11.54 -23.85 95.35
C ARG A 21 -12.15 -24.37 94.04
N ALA A 22 -13.42 -24.78 94.07
CA ALA A 22 -14.14 -25.20 92.86
C ALA A 22 -14.27 -24.06 91.83
N ALA A 23 -14.49 -22.83 92.29
CA ALA A 23 -14.51 -21.65 91.43
C ALA A 23 -13.13 -21.36 90.82
N ALA A 24 -12.06 -21.50 91.59
CA ALA A 24 -10.68 -21.33 91.12
C ALA A 24 -10.29 -22.41 90.09
N GLU A 25 -10.66 -23.68 90.32
CA GLU A 25 -10.43 -24.78 89.39
C GLU A 25 -11.21 -24.58 88.08
N LYS A 26 -12.46 -24.10 88.16
CA LYS A 26 -13.26 -23.75 86.98
C LYS A 26 -12.65 -22.59 86.19
N LEU A 27 -12.15 -21.57 86.88
CA LEU A 27 -11.44 -20.44 86.25
C LEU A 27 -10.15 -20.91 85.58
N GLN A 28 -9.37 -21.77 86.25
CA GLN A 28 -8.14 -22.34 85.71
C GLN A 28 -8.40 -23.19 84.47
N ALA A 29 -9.45 -24.00 84.47
CA ALA A 29 -9.87 -24.79 83.31
C ALA A 29 -10.27 -23.88 82.13
N SER A 30 -11.05 -22.82 82.39
CA SER A 30 -11.45 -21.83 81.39
C SER A 30 -10.23 -21.13 80.78
N LEU A 31 -9.30 -20.67 81.60
CA LEU A 31 -8.07 -20.01 81.15
C LEU A 31 -7.17 -20.96 80.36
N SER A 32 -7.10 -22.23 80.73
CA SER A 32 -6.32 -23.23 79.99
C SER A 32 -6.93 -23.51 78.61
N GLU A 33 -8.26 -23.54 78.50
CA GLU A 33 -8.94 -23.68 77.22
C GLU A 33 -8.72 -22.45 76.32
N GLU A 34 -8.82 -21.24 76.89
CA GLU A 34 -8.59 -19.98 76.17
C GLU A 34 -7.13 -19.83 75.71
N LEU A 35 -6.17 -20.24 76.54
CA LEU A 35 -4.75 -20.35 76.18
C LEU A 35 -4.57 -21.30 74.99
N GLY A 36 -5.21 -22.47 75.02
CA GLY A 36 -5.15 -23.46 73.94
C GLY A 36 -5.83 -23.02 72.64
N ARG A 37 -6.86 -22.16 72.70
CA ARG A 37 -7.46 -21.52 71.52
C ARG A 37 -6.50 -20.48 70.94
N THR A 38 -5.98 -19.58 71.78
CA THR A 38 -5.03 -18.53 71.39
C THR A 38 -3.76 -19.11 70.76
N GLN A 39 -3.25 -20.22 71.31
CA GLN A 39 -2.05 -20.88 70.78
C GLN A 39 -2.29 -21.48 69.38
N ARG A 40 -3.48 -22.06 69.12
CA ARG A 40 -3.87 -22.54 67.79
C ARG A 40 -4.04 -21.41 66.78
N GLU A 41 -4.64 -20.30 67.19
CA GLU A 41 -4.78 -19.11 66.34
C GLU A 41 -3.41 -18.54 65.97
N ASN A 42 -2.48 -18.47 66.93
CA ASN A 42 -1.11 -18.02 66.69
C ASN A 42 -0.36 -18.96 65.74
N SER A 43 -0.51 -20.29 65.88
CA SER A 43 0.06 -21.24 64.92
C SER A 43 -0.52 -21.06 63.50
N SER A 44 -1.83 -20.83 63.38
CA SER A 44 -2.46 -20.56 62.08
C SER A 44 -1.99 -19.24 61.47
N ALA A 45 -1.84 -18.19 62.26
CA ALA A 45 -1.30 -16.90 61.82
C ALA A 45 0.15 -17.05 61.33
N ASN A 46 1.00 -17.79 62.05
CA ASN A 46 2.38 -18.05 61.64
C ASN A 46 2.47 -18.84 60.33
N GLN A 47 1.58 -19.81 60.10
CA GLN A 47 1.52 -20.51 58.80
C GLN A 47 1.14 -19.55 57.67
N LYS A 48 0.17 -18.65 57.88
CA LYS A 48 -0.21 -17.63 56.89
C LYS A 48 0.97 -16.70 56.59
N ILE A 49 1.69 -16.24 57.60
CA ILE A 49 2.89 -15.41 57.44
C ILE A 49 3.94 -16.13 56.60
N SER A 50 4.19 -17.42 56.86
CA SER A 50 5.12 -18.22 56.06
C SER A 50 4.70 -18.28 54.58
N SER A 51 3.42 -18.53 54.31
CA SER A 51 2.91 -18.60 52.93
C SER A 51 2.98 -17.26 52.20
N LEU A 52 2.77 -16.14 52.91
CA LEU A 52 2.91 -14.79 52.38
C LEU A 52 4.37 -14.46 52.06
N ASN A 53 5.31 -14.87 52.91
CA ASN A 53 6.74 -14.70 52.65
C ASN A 53 7.21 -15.48 51.42
N ASP A 54 6.74 -16.71 51.24
CA ASP A 54 7.03 -17.50 50.04
C ASP A 54 6.47 -16.85 48.77
N MET A 55 5.25 -16.31 48.86
CA MET A 55 4.64 -15.57 47.75
C MET A 55 5.42 -14.30 47.43
N TYR A 56 5.84 -13.54 48.45
CA TYR A 56 6.66 -12.33 48.28
C TYR A 56 8.00 -12.66 47.60
N LYS A 57 8.65 -13.75 48.00
CA LYS A 57 9.89 -14.22 47.39
C LYS A 57 9.71 -14.55 45.90
N ARG A 58 8.65 -15.27 45.53
CA ARG A 58 8.33 -15.56 44.12
C ARG A 58 8.04 -14.30 43.31
N LEU A 59 7.33 -13.35 43.91
CA LEU A 59 7.05 -12.07 43.26
C LEU A 59 8.33 -11.27 43.02
N GLN A 60 9.26 -11.30 43.98
CA GLN A 60 10.56 -10.66 43.86
C GLN A 60 11.43 -11.30 42.76
N GLU A 61 11.45 -12.64 42.67
CA GLU A 61 12.13 -13.37 41.59
C GLU A 61 11.55 -13.00 40.21
N TYR A 62 10.22 -12.96 40.09
CA TYR A 62 9.53 -12.56 38.87
C TYR A 62 9.86 -11.13 38.45
N ASN A 63 9.87 -10.19 39.40
CA ASN A 63 10.21 -8.79 39.15
C ASN A 63 11.67 -8.65 38.67
N THR A 64 12.58 -9.45 39.23
CA THR A 64 13.99 -9.49 38.80
C THR A 64 14.12 -10.03 37.37
N SER A 65 13.34 -11.05 37.00
CA SER A 65 13.31 -11.56 35.62
C SER A 65 12.75 -10.54 34.63
N LEU A 66 11.70 -9.80 35.00
CA LEU A 66 11.17 -8.70 34.19
C LEU A 66 12.19 -7.57 34.01
N GLN A 67 12.93 -7.22 35.05
CA GLN A 67 14.02 -6.24 34.95
C GLN A 67 15.10 -6.71 33.98
N HIS A 68 15.52 -7.97 34.06
CA HIS A 68 16.50 -8.54 33.14
C HIS A 68 16.01 -8.52 31.68
N TYR A 69 14.73 -8.88 31.45
CA TYR A 69 14.13 -8.84 30.13
C TYR A 69 14.05 -7.41 29.56
N ASN A 70 13.68 -6.43 30.38
CA ASN A 70 13.68 -5.02 29.99
C ASN A 70 15.09 -4.52 29.64
N SER A 71 16.12 -4.89 30.42
CA SER A 71 17.50 -4.53 30.09
C SER A 71 17.95 -5.16 28.77
N LYS A 72 17.53 -6.40 28.47
CA LYS A 72 17.82 -7.05 27.19
C LYS A 72 17.15 -6.32 26.01
N LEU A 73 15.86 -5.98 26.15
CA LEU A 73 15.15 -5.19 25.13
C LEU A 73 15.79 -3.82 24.91
N GLN A 74 16.24 -3.14 25.97
CA GLN A 74 16.96 -1.87 25.85
C GLN A 74 18.29 -2.03 25.09
N ALA A 75 19.02 -3.12 25.32
CA ALA A 75 20.25 -3.42 24.59
C ALA A 75 19.99 -3.72 23.10
N GLU A 76 18.95 -4.50 22.79
CA GLU A 76 18.52 -4.77 21.41
C GLU A 76 18.03 -3.51 20.70
N LEU A 77 17.35 -2.61 21.41
CA LEU A 77 16.93 -1.32 20.87
C LEU A 77 18.12 -0.40 20.59
N ALA A 78 19.16 -0.43 21.42
CA ALA A 78 20.40 0.32 21.19
C ALA A 78 21.16 -0.21 19.97
N THR A 79 21.34 -1.53 19.85
CA THR A 79 22.03 -2.13 18.69
C THR A 79 21.28 -1.88 17.39
N THR A 80 19.95 -2.03 17.39
CA THR A 80 19.13 -1.72 16.21
C THR A 80 19.20 -0.23 15.84
N SER A 81 19.17 0.68 16.82
CA SER A 81 19.35 2.12 16.57
C SER A 81 20.71 2.44 15.93
N GLU A 82 21.78 1.77 16.36
CA GLU A 82 23.11 1.92 15.79
C GLU A 82 23.18 1.42 14.35
N THR A 83 22.59 0.24 14.06
CA THR A 83 22.50 -0.28 12.69
C THR A 83 21.71 0.66 11.77
N LEU A 84 20.63 1.28 12.27
CA LEU A 84 19.81 2.21 11.50
C LEU A 84 20.62 3.48 11.15
N LYS A 85 21.41 4.01 12.09
CA LYS A 85 22.34 5.12 11.82
C LYS A 85 23.39 4.77 10.76
N CYS A 86 23.93 3.55 10.76
CA CYS A 86 24.86 3.11 9.72
C CYS A 86 24.19 3.07 8.34
N VAL A 87 22.98 2.51 8.25
CA VAL A 87 22.20 2.46 7.00
C VAL A 87 21.84 3.87 6.51
N GLU A 88 21.52 4.80 7.41
CA GLU A 88 21.27 6.20 7.06
C GLU A 88 22.52 6.89 6.46
N LYS A 89 23.71 6.62 7.02
CA LYS A 89 24.98 7.12 6.45
C LYS A 89 25.26 6.52 5.08
N GLU A 90 25.05 5.23 4.89
CA GLU A 90 25.19 4.58 3.58
C GLU A 90 24.22 5.16 2.56
N ARG A 91 22.94 5.36 2.95
CA ARG A 91 21.95 6.03 2.11
C ARG A 91 22.40 7.43 1.69
N ALA A 92 22.95 8.21 2.61
CA ALA A 92 23.47 9.55 2.29
C ALA A 92 24.61 9.49 1.25
N ALA A 93 25.56 8.57 1.42
CA ALA A 93 26.67 8.38 0.47
C ALA A 93 26.19 7.94 -0.93
N VAL A 94 25.17 7.07 -1.00
CA VAL A 94 24.55 6.67 -2.28
C VAL A 94 23.83 7.83 -2.95
N VAL A 95 23.11 8.66 -2.18
CA VAL A 95 22.44 9.86 -2.71
C VAL A 95 23.46 10.85 -3.27
N GLU A 96 24.58 11.05 -2.59
CA GLU A 96 25.67 11.90 -3.07
C GLU A 96 26.27 11.36 -4.38
N SER A 97 26.54 10.05 -4.45
CA SER A 97 27.03 9.37 -5.65
C SER A 97 26.05 9.46 -6.83
N LEU A 98 24.73 9.42 -6.58
CA LEU A 98 23.72 9.64 -7.61
C LEU A 98 23.71 11.09 -8.10
N SER A 99 23.99 12.05 -7.22
CA SER A 99 24.05 13.47 -7.59
C SER A 99 25.26 13.77 -8.49
N THR A 100 26.43 13.20 -8.19
CA THR A 100 27.63 13.31 -9.02
C THR A 100 27.43 12.63 -10.37
N LEU A 101 26.83 11.43 -10.40
CA LEU A 101 26.52 10.73 -11.64
C LEU A 101 25.53 11.52 -12.52
N ARG A 102 24.52 12.15 -11.92
CA ARG A 102 23.59 13.03 -12.64
C ARG A 102 24.30 14.25 -13.23
N GLY A 103 25.26 14.82 -12.51
CA GLY A 103 26.13 15.88 -13.01
C GLY A 103 26.95 15.44 -14.23
N HIS A 104 27.57 14.26 -14.17
CA HIS A 104 28.29 13.68 -15.32
C HIS A 104 27.38 13.44 -16.52
N TYR A 105 26.17 12.89 -16.31
CA TYR A 105 25.19 12.69 -17.38
C TYR A 105 24.81 14.01 -18.05
N SER A 106 24.56 15.07 -17.27
CA SER A 106 24.25 16.40 -17.82
C SER A 106 25.42 16.99 -18.60
N SER A 107 26.66 16.80 -18.13
CA SER A 107 27.86 17.25 -18.85
C SER A 107 28.03 16.52 -20.18
N LEU A 108 27.87 15.19 -20.17
CA LEU A 108 27.97 14.36 -21.37
C LEU A 108 26.87 14.70 -22.38
N GLN A 109 25.66 14.99 -21.90
CA GLN A 109 24.55 15.44 -22.75
C GLN A 109 24.84 16.79 -23.40
N ASN A 110 25.47 17.72 -22.68
CA ASN A 110 25.91 19.00 -23.27
C ASN A 110 27.01 18.79 -24.32
N GLN A 111 28.00 17.94 -24.05
CA GLN A 111 29.06 17.60 -25.01
C GLN A 111 28.51 16.94 -26.29
N LEU A 112 27.55 16.03 -26.15
CA LEU A 112 26.88 15.40 -27.29
C LEU A 112 26.13 16.45 -28.14
N THR A 113 25.49 17.42 -27.48
CA THR A 113 24.75 18.49 -28.16
C THR A 113 25.71 19.42 -28.90
N SER A 114 26.85 19.79 -28.31
CA SER A 114 27.88 20.60 -28.98
C SER A 114 28.56 19.86 -30.13
N SER A 115 28.83 18.56 -29.98
CA SER A 115 29.41 17.74 -31.04
C SER A 115 28.47 17.62 -32.25
N ARG A 116 27.16 17.41 -32.02
CA ARG A 116 26.14 17.43 -33.08
C ARG A 116 26.09 18.77 -33.81
N ALA A 117 26.13 19.89 -33.08
CA ALA A 117 26.15 21.22 -33.69
C ALA A 117 27.39 21.44 -34.56
N PHE A 118 28.56 20.97 -34.12
CA PHE A 118 29.79 21.04 -34.91
C PHE A 118 29.72 20.16 -36.16
N GLN A 119 29.14 18.97 -36.06
CA GLN A 119 28.94 18.06 -37.18
C GLN A 119 27.97 18.63 -38.24
N ASP A 120 26.88 19.27 -37.82
CA ASP A 120 25.93 19.93 -38.73
C ASP A 120 26.59 21.08 -39.50
N GLU A 121 27.43 21.87 -38.83
CA GLU A 121 28.15 22.97 -39.47
C GLU A 121 29.21 22.45 -40.46
N ALA A 122 29.92 21.37 -40.10
CA ALA A 122 30.85 20.70 -41.02
C ALA A 122 30.13 20.11 -42.25
N MET A 123 28.91 19.57 -42.08
CA MET A 123 28.10 19.10 -43.22
C MET A 123 27.70 20.24 -44.16
N LYS A 124 27.30 21.41 -43.63
CA LYS A 124 27.00 22.59 -44.46
C LYS A 124 28.22 23.07 -45.24
N GLN A 125 29.40 23.11 -44.61
CA GLN A 125 30.64 23.47 -45.31
C GLN A 125 30.99 22.47 -46.41
N LYS A 126 30.79 21.17 -46.16
CA LYS A 126 30.98 20.12 -47.17
C LYS A 126 30.05 20.32 -48.36
N GLU A 127 28.77 20.61 -48.15
CA GLU A 127 27.82 20.90 -49.24
C GLU A 127 28.22 22.15 -50.03
N ALA A 128 28.66 23.22 -49.36
CA ALA A 128 29.12 24.44 -50.03
C ALA A 128 30.33 24.17 -50.95
N LEU A 129 31.33 23.44 -50.44
CA LEU A 129 32.50 23.04 -51.23
C LEU A 129 32.14 22.11 -52.38
N ALA A 130 31.19 21.18 -52.18
CA ALA A 130 30.73 20.30 -53.25
C ALA A 130 30.08 21.09 -54.40
N ASN A 131 29.29 22.11 -54.08
CA ASN A 131 28.69 23.01 -55.07
C ASN A 131 29.76 23.83 -55.81
N GLU A 132 30.79 24.31 -55.11
CA GLU A 132 31.90 25.06 -55.71
C GLU A 132 32.72 24.18 -56.67
N VAL A 133 33.03 22.95 -56.27
CA VAL A 133 33.70 21.96 -57.14
C VAL A 133 32.85 21.67 -58.37
N GLN A 134 31.53 21.55 -58.23
CA GLN A 134 30.63 21.33 -59.37
C GLN A 134 30.64 22.53 -60.34
N CYS A 135 30.68 23.76 -59.83
CA CYS A 135 30.79 24.96 -60.67
C CYS A 135 32.13 24.99 -61.42
N LEU A 136 33.24 24.75 -60.72
CA LEU A 136 34.58 24.69 -61.32
C LEU A 136 34.72 23.58 -62.36
N MET A 137 34.08 22.43 -62.16
CA MET A 137 34.02 21.37 -63.18
C MET A 137 33.28 21.83 -64.44
N GLY A 138 32.21 22.62 -64.29
CA GLY A 138 31.49 23.24 -65.40
C GLY A 138 32.36 24.22 -66.18
N ASP A 139 33.04 25.12 -65.48
CA ASP A 139 33.94 26.10 -66.09
C ASP A 139 35.11 25.41 -66.81
N LEU A 140 35.69 24.37 -66.21
CA LEU A 140 36.78 23.61 -66.82
C LEU A 140 36.34 22.86 -68.09
N GLN A 141 35.09 22.39 -68.12
CA GLN A 141 34.51 21.79 -69.32
C GLN A 141 34.33 22.83 -70.43
N GLN A 142 33.82 24.02 -70.09
CA GLN A 142 33.67 25.12 -71.04
C GLN A 142 35.02 25.56 -71.63
N VAL A 143 36.06 25.69 -70.80
CA VAL A 143 37.42 26.03 -71.27
C VAL A 143 37.99 24.93 -72.19
N ARG A 144 37.68 23.66 -71.94
CA ARG A 144 38.07 22.55 -72.84
C ARG A 144 37.37 22.64 -74.18
N ASP A 145 36.08 22.94 -74.19
CA ASP A 145 35.29 23.09 -75.41
C ASP A 145 35.77 24.30 -76.23
N ASP A 146 36.09 25.42 -75.57
CA ASP A 146 36.69 26.61 -76.20
C ASP A 146 38.08 26.32 -76.77
N ARG A 147 38.92 25.59 -76.03
CA ARG A 147 40.24 25.15 -76.51
C ARG A 147 40.08 24.31 -77.78
N ASP A 148 39.16 23.36 -77.79
CA ASP A 148 38.98 22.46 -78.94
C ASP A 148 38.46 23.23 -80.17
N CYS A 149 37.59 24.23 -79.97
CA CYS A 149 37.19 25.18 -81.03
C CYS A 149 38.37 26.00 -81.57
N GLN A 150 39.22 26.53 -80.68
CA GLN A 150 40.42 27.28 -81.08
C GLN A 150 41.44 26.38 -81.79
N LEU A 151 41.55 25.11 -81.39
CA LEU A 151 42.47 24.14 -82.00
C LEU A 151 42.06 23.81 -83.44
N LEU A 152 40.75 23.70 -83.70
CA LEU A 152 40.20 23.61 -85.05
C LEU A 152 40.55 24.86 -85.88
N GLN A 153 40.45 26.05 -85.30
CA GLN A 153 40.78 27.31 -85.98
C GLN A 153 42.29 27.43 -86.26
N VAL A 154 43.14 27.00 -85.33
CA VAL A 154 44.60 26.92 -85.53
C VAL A 154 44.93 25.90 -86.61
N GLN A 155 44.24 24.76 -86.71
CA GLN A 155 44.45 23.80 -87.81
C GLN A 155 44.07 24.39 -89.17
N VAL A 156 42.99 25.16 -89.26
CA VAL A 156 42.59 25.90 -90.49
C VAL A 156 43.64 26.95 -90.85
N LEU A 157 44.07 27.77 -89.89
CA LEU A 157 45.11 28.79 -90.09
C LEU A 157 46.48 28.17 -90.41
N THR A 158 46.79 26.99 -89.84
CA THR A 158 48.02 26.25 -90.14
C THR A 158 47.98 25.68 -91.57
N ALA A 159 46.81 25.24 -92.04
CA ALA A 159 46.61 24.86 -93.43
C ALA A 159 46.73 26.07 -94.39
N GLU A 160 46.32 27.27 -93.97
CA GLU A 160 46.56 28.51 -94.71
C GLU A 160 48.05 28.93 -94.70
N VAL A 161 48.75 28.77 -93.57
CA VAL A 161 50.20 29.04 -93.46
C VAL A 161 51.02 28.07 -94.32
N VAL A 162 50.60 26.80 -94.44
CA VAL A 162 51.19 25.84 -95.39
C VAL A 162 50.95 26.28 -96.83
N LYS A 163 49.79 26.90 -97.14
CA LYS A 163 49.46 27.47 -98.45
C LYS A 163 50.26 28.73 -98.78
N TYR A 164 50.58 29.57 -97.78
CA TYR A 164 51.41 30.77 -97.94
C TYR A 164 52.92 30.46 -97.96
N LYS A 165 53.35 29.30 -97.43
CA LYS A 165 54.74 28.83 -97.53
C LYS A 165 55.15 28.29 -98.90
N GLU A 166 54.21 28.17 -99.84
CA GLU A 166 54.44 27.71 -101.21
C GLU A 166 54.71 28.86 -102.21
N CYS A 167 54.85 30.11 -101.74
CA CYS A 167 55.26 31.23 -102.59
C CYS A 167 56.35 32.09 -101.95
N THR A 168 57.54 31.97 -102.55
CA THR A 168 58.64 32.95 -102.62
C THR A 168 59.40 33.31 -101.33
N GLY A 169 60.70 32.99 -101.35
CA GLY A 169 61.66 33.39 -100.33
C GLY A 169 62.31 34.76 -100.57
N LYS A 170 62.79 35.36 -99.47
CA LYS A 170 64.16 35.88 -99.28
C LYS A 170 64.35 36.38 -97.83
N SER A 171 65.25 35.70 -97.13
CA SER A 171 66.29 36.15 -96.17
C SER A 171 65.98 37.05 -94.95
N PHE A 172 66.62 36.64 -93.84
CA PHE A 172 67.12 37.39 -92.67
C PHE A 172 66.19 37.72 -91.48
N ALA A 173 64.90 37.40 -91.49
CA ALA A 173 64.02 37.57 -90.31
C ALA A 173 63.65 36.26 -89.57
N GLU A 174 63.99 35.08 -90.10
CA GLU A 174 63.58 33.78 -89.52
C GLU A 174 64.42 33.34 -88.31
N LEU A 175 65.68 33.77 -88.21
CA LEU A 175 66.57 33.34 -87.13
C LEU A 175 66.25 34.04 -85.79
N ASP A 176 65.91 35.34 -85.83
CA ASP A 176 65.46 36.07 -84.63
C ASP A 176 64.07 35.59 -84.19
N SER A 177 63.17 35.30 -85.14
CA SER A 177 61.84 34.74 -84.82
C SER A 177 61.91 33.37 -84.16
N LEU A 178 62.83 32.49 -84.60
CA LEU A 178 63.06 31.18 -83.99
C LEU A 178 63.75 31.26 -82.63
N THR A 179 64.68 32.20 -82.45
CA THR A 179 65.39 32.41 -81.17
C THR A 179 64.46 33.00 -80.11
N ILE A 180 63.61 33.97 -80.47
CA ILE A 180 62.57 34.51 -79.58
C ILE A 180 61.56 33.41 -79.19
N LYS A 181 61.12 32.58 -80.14
CA LYS A 181 60.24 31.45 -79.85
C LYS A 181 60.89 30.39 -78.96
N SER A 182 62.19 30.12 -79.13
CA SER A 182 62.93 29.19 -78.26
C SER A 182 63.00 29.71 -76.83
N ASN A 183 63.33 30.99 -76.64
CA ASN A 183 63.38 31.61 -75.32
C ASN A 183 61.99 31.69 -74.65
N GLU A 184 60.93 31.94 -75.41
CA GLU A 184 59.55 31.89 -74.91
C GLU A 184 59.10 30.48 -74.52
N LEU A 185 59.52 29.46 -75.28
CA LEU A 185 59.28 28.05 -74.95
C LEU A 185 60.03 27.65 -73.68
N GLU A 186 61.27 28.09 -73.53
CA GLU A 186 62.09 27.81 -72.34
C GLU A 186 61.51 28.50 -71.09
N ALA A 187 61.05 29.75 -71.21
CA ALA A 187 60.32 30.44 -70.16
C ALA A 187 59.00 29.74 -69.79
N ARG A 188 58.26 29.22 -70.79
CA ARG A 188 57.05 28.40 -70.56
C ARG A 188 57.38 27.08 -69.86
N CYS A 189 58.44 26.39 -70.25
CA CYS A 189 58.88 25.16 -69.60
C CYS A 189 59.27 25.39 -68.13
N LEU A 190 59.97 26.48 -67.83
CA LEU A 190 60.30 26.87 -66.45
C LEU A 190 59.05 27.21 -65.63
N SER A 191 58.11 27.96 -66.22
CA SER A 191 56.82 28.28 -65.60
C SER A 191 55.99 27.02 -65.30
N GLN A 192 55.89 26.10 -66.28
CA GLN A 192 55.18 24.84 -66.12
C GLN A 192 55.84 23.93 -65.08
N SER A 193 57.18 23.90 -65.03
CA SER A 193 57.93 23.13 -64.02
C SER A 193 57.64 23.65 -62.61
N ASN A 194 57.60 24.98 -62.42
CA ASN A 194 57.20 25.59 -61.15
C ASN A 194 55.73 25.27 -60.80
N GLN A 195 54.84 25.27 -61.79
CA GLN A 195 53.43 24.90 -61.60
C GLN A 195 53.28 23.43 -61.17
N ILE A 196 54.00 22.52 -61.83
CA ILE A 196 54.01 21.09 -61.49
C ILE A 196 54.51 20.89 -60.06
N LYS A 197 55.57 21.59 -59.66
CA LYS A 197 56.10 21.51 -58.29
C LYS A 197 55.09 22.01 -57.25
N THR A 198 54.42 23.12 -57.53
CA THR A 198 53.35 23.68 -56.68
C THR A 198 52.18 22.70 -56.56
N LEU A 199 51.78 22.04 -57.65
CA LEU A 199 50.71 21.05 -57.66
C LEU A 199 51.10 19.77 -56.90
N GLN A 200 52.35 19.33 -56.99
CA GLN A 200 52.87 18.20 -56.21
C GLN A 200 52.87 18.49 -54.71
N ASP A 201 53.25 19.69 -54.29
CA ASP A 201 53.17 20.11 -52.89
C ASP A 201 51.72 20.15 -52.40
N GLN A 202 50.80 20.67 -53.22
CA GLN A 202 49.36 20.67 -52.91
C GLN A 202 48.77 19.26 -52.81
N LEU A 203 49.18 18.34 -53.69
CA LEU A 203 48.78 16.94 -53.66
C LEU A 203 49.22 16.28 -52.35
N THR A 204 50.47 16.48 -51.96
CA THR A 204 51.03 15.92 -50.72
C THR A 204 50.29 16.43 -49.47
N ILE A 205 49.92 17.71 -49.45
CA ILE A 205 49.11 18.29 -48.37
C ILE A 205 47.69 17.68 -48.35
N ALA A 206 47.08 17.48 -49.51
CA ALA A 206 45.75 16.88 -49.61
C ALA A 206 45.76 15.40 -49.17
N GLU A 207 46.78 14.63 -49.56
CA GLU A 207 46.97 13.24 -49.13
C GLU A 207 47.11 13.14 -47.60
N ASN A 208 47.92 14.00 -46.98
CA ASN A 208 48.05 14.04 -45.52
C ASN A 208 46.73 14.43 -44.81
N LYS A 209 45.97 15.37 -45.37
CA LYS A 209 44.64 15.74 -44.82
C LYS A 209 43.65 14.59 -44.93
N LEU A 210 43.67 13.85 -46.05
CA LEU A 210 42.82 12.68 -46.23
C LEU A 210 43.17 11.60 -45.20
N GLN A 211 44.46 11.30 -45.01
CA GLN A 211 44.92 10.33 -44.03
C GLN A 211 44.49 10.70 -42.59
N MET A 212 44.61 11.98 -42.21
CA MET A 212 44.16 12.47 -40.90
C MET A 212 42.63 12.36 -40.73
N SER A 213 41.86 12.62 -41.79
CA SER A 213 40.41 12.46 -41.79
C SER A 213 40.00 10.99 -41.65
N ASP A 214 40.68 10.08 -42.35
CA ASP A 214 40.43 8.64 -42.26
C ASP A 214 40.71 8.12 -40.84
N LEU A 215 41.83 8.52 -40.23
CA LEU A 215 42.15 8.20 -38.83
C LEU A 215 41.04 8.67 -37.86
N SER A 216 40.59 9.92 -37.98
CA SER A 216 39.49 10.46 -37.16
C SER A 216 38.16 9.70 -37.37
N SER A 217 37.86 9.30 -38.60
CA SER A 217 36.66 8.51 -38.91
C SER A 217 36.69 7.11 -38.29
N VAL A 218 37.88 6.51 -38.20
CA VAL A 218 38.09 5.21 -37.54
C VAL A 218 37.94 5.35 -36.03
N GLU A 219 38.55 6.37 -35.42
CA GLU A 219 38.41 6.64 -33.98
C GLU A 219 36.95 6.83 -33.57
N THR A 220 36.21 7.71 -34.28
CA THR A 220 34.78 7.94 -33.99
C THR A 220 33.91 6.69 -34.19
N ARG A 221 34.24 5.83 -35.17
CA ARG A 221 33.56 4.54 -35.36
C ARG A 221 33.84 3.58 -34.20
N THR A 222 35.09 3.52 -33.72
CA THR A 222 35.43 2.68 -32.56
C THR A 222 34.73 3.14 -31.29
N GLU A 223 34.67 4.44 -31.03
CA GLU A 223 33.92 5.01 -29.90
C GLU A 223 32.43 4.69 -29.98
N PHE A 224 31.83 4.77 -31.16
CA PHE A 224 30.42 4.40 -31.37
C PHE A 224 30.17 2.91 -31.10
N GLU A 225 31.07 2.03 -31.55
CA GLU A 225 30.96 0.59 -31.26
C GLU A 225 31.10 0.28 -29.76
N GLU A 226 31.98 0.99 -29.04
CA GLU A 226 32.09 0.88 -27.58
C GLU A 226 30.83 1.38 -26.87
N GLN A 227 30.32 2.56 -27.24
CA GLN A 227 29.07 3.09 -26.71
C GLN A 227 27.90 2.14 -26.97
N LYS A 228 27.84 1.52 -28.15
CA LYS A 228 26.82 0.52 -28.49
C LYS A 228 26.92 -0.72 -27.59
N LYS A 229 28.12 -1.19 -27.27
CA LYS A 229 28.33 -2.29 -26.30
C LYS A 229 27.84 -1.90 -24.90
N VAL A 230 28.14 -0.68 -24.44
CA VAL A 230 27.66 -0.16 -23.16
C VAL A 230 26.14 -0.06 -23.14
N PHE A 231 25.52 0.44 -24.20
CA PHE A 231 24.07 0.53 -24.34
C PHE A 231 23.40 -0.85 -24.23
N LEU A 232 23.91 -1.86 -24.94
CA LEU A 232 23.40 -3.23 -24.87
C LEU A 232 23.53 -3.82 -23.46
N ASN A 233 24.66 -3.56 -22.78
CA ASN A 233 24.85 -3.99 -21.40
C ASN A 233 23.84 -3.32 -20.45
N LEU A 234 23.64 -2.01 -20.57
CA LEU A 234 22.66 -1.27 -19.77
C LEU A 234 21.24 -1.76 -20.03
N GLN A 235 20.88 -2.05 -21.28
CA GLN A 235 19.57 -2.60 -21.64
C GLN A 235 19.34 -3.97 -21.00
N SER A 236 20.35 -4.86 -21.01
CA SER A 236 20.28 -6.15 -20.32
C SER A 236 20.12 -5.99 -18.80
N ARG A 237 20.89 -5.08 -18.19
CA ARG A 237 20.80 -4.81 -16.75
C ARG A 237 19.46 -4.22 -16.34
N LEU A 238 18.87 -3.39 -17.21
CA LEU A 238 17.54 -2.82 -17.00
C LEU A 238 16.47 -3.92 -17.03
N ALA A 239 16.52 -4.82 -18.02
CA ALA A 239 15.62 -5.97 -18.09
C ALA A 239 15.75 -6.89 -16.85
N ASP A 240 16.97 -7.18 -16.40
CA ASP A 240 17.20 -7.97 -15.18
C ASP A 240 16.67 -7.28 -13.93
N ALA A 241 16.82 -5.95 -13.84
CA ALA A 241 16.29 -5.17 -12.73
C ALA A 241 14.75 -5.15 -12.71
N GLU A 242 14.12 -4.99 -13.87
CA GLU A 242 12.65 -5.05 -14.02
C GLU A 242 12.10 -6.42 -13.59
N LEU A 243 12.76 -7.51 -14.01
CA LEU A 243 12.39 -8.86 -13.58
C LEU A 243 12.50 -9.04 -12.06
N LYS A 244 13.60 -8.57 -11.45
CA LYS A 244 13.79 -8.62 -9.99
C LYS A 244 12.73 -7.82 -9.23
N ILE A 245 12.29 -6.67 -9.76
CA ILE A 245 11.21 -5.88 -9.17
C ILE A 245 9.89 -6.67 -9.19
N ILE A 246 9.56 -7.30 -10.32
CA ILE A 246 8.33 -8.10 -10.46
C ILE A 246 8.36 -9.31 -9.52
N GLU A 247 9.49 -10.03 -9.44
CA GLU A 247 9.65 -11.15 -8.52
C GLU A 247 9.59 -10.72 -7.05
N GLY A 248 10.24 -9.60 -6.71
CA GLY A 248 10.19 -8.99 -5.39
C GLY A 248 8.75 -8.65 -4.98
N GLU A 249 7.96 -8.10 -5.90
CA GLU A 249 6.56 -7.75 -5.64
C GLU A 249 5.68 -9.00 -5.45
N LYS A 250 5.91 -10.07 -6.23
CA LYS A 250 5.25 -11.37 -6.00
C LYS A 250 5.59 -11.95 -4.63
N LEU A 251 6.86 -11.87 -4.23
CA LEU A 251 7.31 -12.36 -2.92
C LEU A 251 6.70 -11.52 -1.78
N ARG A 252 6.68 -10.19 -1.91
CA ARG A 252 6.03 -9.29 -0.95
C ARG A 252 4.57 -9.64 -0.75
N LYS A 253 3.80 -9.84 -1.82
CA LYS A 253 2.38 -10.25 -1.76
C LYS A 253 2.20 -11.56 -0.99
N LYS A 254 3.08 -12.54 -1.23
CA LYS A 254 3.04 -13.84 -0.54
C LYS A 254 3.36 -13.70 0.95
N LEU A 255 4.44 -13.01 1.30
CA LEU A 255 4.84 -12.79 2.69
C LEU A 255 3.80 -11.97 3.47
N HIS A 256 3.25 -10.93 2.84
CA HIS A 256 2.19 -10.10 3.42
C HIS A 256 0.96 -10.94 3.77
N ASN A 257 0.53 -11.82 2.86
CA ASN A 257 -0.56 -12.74 3.13
C ASN A 257 -0.25 -13.69 4.29
N THR A 258 0.93 -14.31 4.30
CA THR A 258 1.33 -15.22 5.39
C THR A 258 1.36 -14.51 6.74
N ILE A 259 1.85 -13.27 6.82
CA ILE A 259 1.84 -12.49 8.07
C ILE A 259 0.41 -12.28 8.57
N LEU A 260 -0.54 -11.98 7.67
CA LEU A 260 -1.92 -11.73 8.05
C LEU A 260 -2.67 -13.01 8.44
N GLU A 261 -2.40 -14.13 7.78
CA GLU A 261 -2.92 -15.44 8.20
C GLU A 261 -2.40 -15.83 9.58
N LEU A 262 -1.12 -15.56 9.88
CA LEU A 262 -0.54 -15.79 11.20
C LEU A 262 -1.14 -14.90 12.30
N LYS A 263 -1.61 -13.70 11.94
CA LYS A 263 -2.38 -12.81 12.84
C LYS A 263 -3.84 -13.25 12.99
N GLY A 264 -4.31 -14.22 12.19
CA GLY A 264 -5.71 -14.64 12.14
C GLY A 264 -6.50 -13.94 11.04
N ASN A 265 -7.31 -14.71 10.31
CA ASN A 265 -8.18 -14.19 9.25
C ASN A 265 -9.38 -13.40 9.78
N ILE A 266 -9.79 -13.64 11.04
CA ILE A 266 -10.74 -12.81 11.77
C ILE A 266 -9.99 -12.13 12.90
N ARG A 267 -10.08 -10.80 12.94
CA ARG A 267 -9.48 -9.98 13.99
C ARG A 267 -10.54 -9.07 14.62
N VAL A 268 -10.35 -8.73 15.88
CA VAL A 268 -11.24 -7.84 16.65
C VAL A 268 -10.43 -6.73 17.29
N LEU A 269 -10.74 -5.49 16.92
CA LEU A 269 -10.15 -4.29 17.54
C LEU A 269 -11.21 -3.56 18.34
N CYS A 270 -10.86 -3.15 19.54
CA CYS A 270 -11.74 -2.38 20.41
C CYS A 270 -11.36 -0.91 20.37
N ARG A 271 -12.34 -0.03 20.19
CA ARG A 271 -12.17 1.42 20.36
C ARG A 271 -12.97 1.87 21.56
N HIS A 272 -12.26 2.25 22.62
CA HIS A 272 -12.84 2.70 23.87
C HIS A 272 -12.59 4.20 24.07
N ILE A 273 -13.63 4.92 24.51
CA ILE A 273 -13.59 6.37 24.73
C ILE A 273 -13.42 6.70 26.25
N GLY A 274 -13.15 5.71 27.11
CA GLY A 274 -12.80 5.88 28.54
C GLY A 274 -11.44 5.28 28.96
N ARG A 275 -11.17 5.18 30.28
CA ARG A 275 -9.93 4.58 30.81
C ARG A 275 -10.11 3.08 31.04
N GLY A 276 -9.45 2.24 30.23
CA GLY A 276 -9.38 0.79 30.41
C GLY A 276 -10.56 0.01 29.84
N ILE A 277 -10.43 -1.30 29.68
CA ILE A 277 -11.51 -2.20 29.19
C ILE A 277 -12.31 -2.80 30.36
N ASP A 278 -11.87 -2.55 31.59
CA ASP A 278 -12.51 -3.04 32.79
C ASP A 278 -13.81 -2.28 33.03
N LEU A 279 -14.93 -2.93 32.70
CA LEU A 279 -16.25 -2.38 32.96
C LEU A 279 -16.76 -2.90 34.30
N MET A 280 -17.10 -1.97 35.19
CA MET A 280 -17.76 -2.29 36.46
C MET A 280 -19.28 -2.25 36.28
N GLN A 281 -19.96 -3.37 36.54
CA GLN A 281 -21.42 -3.43 36.63
C GLN A 281 -21.81 -4.08 37.96
N ASN A 282 -22.64 -3.39 38.75
CA ASN A 282 -23.16 -3.89 40.03
C ASN A 282 -22.07 -4.42 41.00
N GLY A 283 -20.90 -3.78 41.02
CA GLY A 283 -19.76 -4.19 41.87
C GLY A 283 -18.91 -5.34 41.32
N GLN A 284 -19.23 -5.87 40.13
CA GLN A 284 -18.45 -6.89 39.45
C GLN A 284 -17.64 -6.27 38.30
N THR A 285 -16.32 -6.51 38.28
CA THR A 285 -15.43 -6.07 37.21
C THR A 285 -15.39 -7.12 36.10
N HIS A 286 -15.71 -6.74 34.88
CA HIS A 286 -15.56 -7.57 33.69
C HIS A 286 -14.36 -7.10 32.86
N SER A 287 -13.38 -7.98 32.70
CA SER A 287 -12.19 -7.71 31.88
C SER A 287 -12.29 -8.44 30.54
N PHE A 288 -11.83 -7.80 29.45
CA PHE A 288 -11.84 -8.35 28.10
C PHE A 288 -10.50 -8.10 27.42
N THR A 289 -10.08 -9.04 26.57
CA THR A 289 -8.88 -8.95 25.75
C THR A 289 -9.23 -9.06 24.27
N PHE A 290 -8.55 -8.27 23.45
CA PHE A 290 -8.74 -8.15 22.00
C PHE A 290 -7.37 -8.03 21.32
N ASP A 291 -7.32 -8.17 19.99
CA ASP A 291 -6.06 -8.03 19.23
C ASP A 291 -5.40 -6.67 19.43
N GLN A 292 -6.21 -5.61 19.52
CA GLN A 292 -5.76 -4.26 19.82
C GLN A 292 -6.87 -3.45 20.48
N VAL A 293 -6.48 -2.56 21.39
CA VAL A 293 -7.41 -1.69 22.12
C VAL A 293 -6.95 -0.26 21.98
N PHE A 294 -7.76 0.54 21.30
CA PHE A 294 -7.53 1.97 21.13
C PHE A 294 -8.14 2.75 22.28
N MET A 295 -7.26 3.47 22.98
CA MET A 295 -7.62 4.38 24.06
C MET A 295 -8.26 5.68 23.52
N PRO A 296 -8.90 6.51 24.35
CA PRO A 296 -9.70 7.65 23.88
C PRO A 296 -8.86 8.74 23.20
N ASN A 297 -7.58 8.80 23.54
CA ASN A 297 -6.58 9.68 22.96
C ASN A 297 -6.04 9.18 21.61
N ALA A 298 -6.38 7.95 21.19
CA ALA A 298 -5.95 7.42 19.91
C ALA A 298 -6.59 8.22 18.76
N SER A 299 -5.74 8.75 17.90
CA SER A 299 -6.16 9.52 16.73
C SER A 299 -6.75 8.61 15.65
N GLN A 300 -7.38 9.20 14.64
CA GLN A 300 -7.85 8.44 13.47
C GLN A 300 -6.68 7.85 12.68
N GLU A 301 -5.51 8.48 12.72
CA GLU A 301 -4.27 7.98 12.10
C GLU A 301 -3.81 6.71 12.81
N ASP A 302 -3.71 6.73 14.14
CA ASP A 302 -3.26 5.57 14.92
C ASP A 302 -4.14 4.33 14.66
N VAL A 303 -5.45 4.56 14.56
CA VAL A 303 -6.41 3.50 14.21
C VAL A 303 -6.16 3.01 12.77
N PHE A 304 -5.93 3.91 11.83
CA PHE A 304 -5.71 3.57 10.42
C PHE A 304 -4.39 2.82 10.16
N VAL A 305 -3.32 3.13 10.89
CA VAL A 305 -2.02 2.45 10.75
C VAL A 305 -2.18 0.93 10.90
N GLU A 306 -2.99 0.46 11.84
CA GLU A 306 -3.27 -0.97 12.02
C GLU A 306 -4.07 -1.57 10.84
N ILE A 307 -4.92 -0.76 10.20
CA ILE A 307 -5.80 -1.17 9.10
C ILE A 307 -5.12 -1.14 7.74
N SER A 308 -4.08 -0.32 7.60
CA SER A 308 -3.33 -0.14 6.35
C SER A 308 -2.88 -1.46 5.72
N GLN A 309 -2.56 -2.47 6.53
CA GLN A 309 -2.16 -3.81 6.09
C GLN A 309 -3.31 -4.60 5.44
N LEU A 310 -4.54 -4.43 5.94
CA LEU A 310 -5.74 -5.04 5.35
C LEU A 310 -6.11 -4.33 4.05
N VAL A 311 -5.98 -3.01 4.00
CA VAL A 311 -6.17 -2.23 2.77
C VAL A 311 -5.17 -2.68 1.69
N GLN A 312 -3.92 -2.91 2.06
CA GLN A 312 -2.92 -3.48 1.15
C GLN A 312 -3.27 -4.89 0.69
N SER A 313 -3.89 -5.73 1.54
CA SER A 313 -4.38 -7.05 1.12
C SER A 313 -5.45 -6.97 0.04
N ALA A 314 -6.33 -5.96 0.10
CA ALA A 314 -7.31 -5.76 -0.96
C ALA A 314 -6.63 -5.41 -2.29
N LEU A 315 -5.59 -4.58 -2.28
CA LEU A 315 -4.77 -4.31 -3.48
C LEU A 315 -4.02 -5.54 -4.00
N ASP A 316 -3.62 -6.44 -3.11
CA ASP A 316 -2.90 -7.67 -3.46
C ASP A 316 -3.81 -8.74 -4.10
N GLY A 317 -5.13 -8.51 -4.09
CA GLY A 317 -6.14 -9.37 -4.70
C GLY A 317 -6.95 -10.22 -3.70
N TYR A 318 -6.94 -9.86 -2.42
CA TYR A 318 -7.75 -10.56 -1.42
C TYR A 318 -9.09 -9.86 -1.17
N LYS A 319 -10.05 -10.64 -0.68
CA LYS A 319 -11.34 -10.12 -0.21
C LYS A 319 -11.18 -9.70 1.25
N VAL A 320 -11.47 -8.44 1.52
CA VAL A 320 -11.32 -7.82 2.83
C VAL A 320 -12.66 -7.23 3.27
N CYS A 321 -13.06 -7.53 4.50
CA CYS A 321 -14.27 -6.98 5.11
C CYS A 321 -13.92 -6.34 6.45
N ILE A 322 -14.26 -5.07 6.61
CA ILE A 322 -14.08 -4.34 7.87
C ILE A 322 -15.43 -3.77 8.26
N PHE A 323 -15.92 -4.10 9.44
CA PHE A 323 -17.19 -3.59 9.94
C PHE A 323 -17.07 -2.98 11.33
N ALA A 324 -17.78 -1.89 11.54
CA ALA A 324 -17.88 -1.20 12.83
C ALA A 324 -19.18 -1.62 13.52
N TYR A 325 -19.08 -2.06 14.76
CA TYR A 325 -20.15 -2.61 15.57
C TYR A 325 -20.23 -1.93 16.94
N GLY A 326 -21.44 -1.74 17.45
CA GLY A 326 -21.69 -1.10 18.75
C GLY A 326 -23.02 -0.37 18.79
N GLN A 327 -23.39 0.13 19.97
CA GLN A 327 -24.63 0.89 20.13
C GLN A 327 -24.62 2.21 19.34
N THR A 328 -25.80 2.78 19.12
CA THR A 328 -25.92 4.16 18.64
C THR A 328 -25.16 5.13 19.55
N GLY A 329 -24.42 6.07 18.95
CA GLY A 329 -23.58 7.03 19.66
C GLY A 329 -22.20 6.53 20.09
N SER A 330 -21.85 5.25 19.91
CA SER A 330 -20.53 4.73 20.35
C SER A 330 -19.34 5.10 19.45
N GLY A 331 -19.58 5.77 18.31
CA GLY A 331 -18.51 6.23 17.41
C GLY A 331 -18.24 5.34 16.18
N LYS A 332 -19.17 4.49 15.76
CA LYS A 332 -19.07 3.66 14.54
C LYS A 332 -18.85 4.51 13.26
N THR A 333 -19.79 5.41 12.98
CA THR A 333 -19.70 6.33 11.84
C THR A 333 -18.48 7.24 11.92
N TYR A 334 -18.09 7.69 13.11
CA TYR A 334 -16.85 8.44 13.30
C TYR A 334 -15.60 7.59 12.95
N THR A 335 -15.59 6.30 13.27
CA THR A 335 -14.49 5.41 12.89
C THR A 335 -14.46 5.19 11.38
N MET A 336 -15.60 4.93 10.74
CA MET A 336 -15.66 4.62 9.30
C MET A 336 -15.49 5.86 8.40
N MET A 337 -16.24 6.92 8.66
CA MET A 337 -16.27 8.12 7.81
C MET A 337 -15.44 9.27 8.38
N GLY A 338 -15.42 9.41 9.72
CA GLY A 338 -14.78 10.54 10.39
C GLY A 338 -15.64 11.79 10.40
N ARG A 339 -15.02 12.95 10.64
CA ARG A 339 -15.70 14.26 10.52
C ARG A 339 -15.43 14.87 9.14
N THR A 340 -16.50 15.14 8.41
CA THR A 340 -16.46 15.85 7.12
C THR A 340 -15.88 17.25 7.32
N GLY A 341 -14.95 17.67 6.45
CA GLY A 341 -14.34 19.00 6.48
C GLY A 341 -13.11 19.16 7.37
N SER A 342 -12.68 18.14 8.11
CA SER A 342 -11.46 18.17 8.92
C SER A 342 -10.44 17.13 8.41
N PRO A 343 -9.31 17.55 7.79
CA PRO A 343 -8.34 16.63 7.19
C PRO A 343 -7.81 15.58 8.15
N ASP A 344 -7.53 15.98 9.40
CA ASP A 344 -6.94 15.10 10.42
C ASP A 344 -7.94 14.09 11.01
N GLN A 345 -9.23 14.38 10.87
CA GLN A 345 -10.33 13.60 11.46
C GLN A 345 -11.01 12.65 10.45
N LYS A 346 -10.42 12.48 9.26
CA LYS A 346 -10.85 11.48 8.26
C LYS A 346 -10.91 10.08 8.89
N GLY A 347 -11.98 9.34 8.62
CA GLY A 347 -12.15 7.96 9.07
C GLY A 347 -11.44 6.94 8.19
N LEU A 348 -11.75 5.67 8.40
CA LEU A 348 -11.14 4.55 7.68
C LEU A 348 -11.40 4.58 6.16
N ILE A 349 -12.62 4.90 5.72
CA ILE A 349 -12.98 4.91 4.28
C ILE A 349 -12.12 5.91 3.49
N PRO A 350 -12.13 7.23 3.80
CA PRO A 350 -11.33 8.19 3.05
C PRO A 350 -9.81 7.90 3.11
N ARG A 351 -9.30 7.45 4.26
CA ARG A 351 -7.86 7.10 4.42
C ARG A 351 -7.48 5.87 3.61
N SER A 352 -8.32 4.83 3.60
CA SER A 352 -8.10 3.62 2.81
C SER A 352 -7.99 3.96 1.32
N LEU A 353 -8.84 4.86 0.85
CA LEU A 353 -8.84 5.28 -0.55
C LEU A 353 -7.59 6.11 -0.89
N GLU A 354 -7.18 7.01 -0.01
CA GLU A 354 -5.93 7.76 -0.19
C GLU A 354 -4.73 6.83 -0.30
N GLN A 355 -4.59 5.85 0.60
CA GLN A 355 -3.54 4.84 0.50
C GLN A 355 -3.64 4.06 -0.81
N ILE A 356 -4.85 3.62 -1.20
CA ILE A 356 -5.06 2.84 -2.42
C ILE A 356 -4.63 3.59 -3.67
N PHE A 357 -5.03 4.85 -3.82
CA PHE A 357 -4.66 5.67 -4.97
C PHE A 357 -3.17 6.03 -4.98
N GLN A 358 -2.56 6.27 -3.81
CA GLN A 358 -1.13 6.49 -3.68
C GLN A 358 -0.33 5.24 -4.10
N THR A 359 -0.69 4.07 -3.60
CA THR A 359 -0.05 2.80 -3.98
C THR A 359 -0.25 2.50 -5.47
N ARG A 360 -1.44 2.75 -6.01
CA ARG A 360 -1.72 2.63 -7.46
C ARG A 360 -0.75 3.47 -8.29
N GLN A 361 -0.55 4.73 -7.92
CA GLN A 361 0.33 5.65 -8.64
C GLN A 361 1.80 5.18 -8.61
N SER A 362 2.27 4.69 -7.46
CA SER A 362 3.63 4.13 -7.29
C SER A 362 3.84 2.83 -8.09
N LEU A 363 2.81 1.98 -8.17
CA LEU A 363 2.87 0.73 -8.94
C LEU A 363 2.67 0.96 -10.45
N GLN A 364 2.01 2.04 -10.85
CA GLN A 364 1.82 2.39 -12.26
C GLN A 364 3.14 2.69 -12.97
N SER A 365 4.09 3.34 -12.30
CA SER A 365 5.45 3.54 -12.84
C SER A 365 6.23 2.23 -13.01
N GLN A 366 5.77 1.15 -12.37
CA GLN A 366 6.35 -0.20 -12.48
C GLN A 366 5.56 -1.09 -13.45
N GLY A 367 4.60 -0.54 -14.20
CA GLY A 367 3.83 -1.25 -15.23
C GLY A 367 2.54 -1.92 -14.74
N TRP A 368 2.16 -1.79 -13.46
CA TRP A 368 0.91 -2.36 -12.97
C TRP A 368 -0.29 -1.48 -13.33
N LYS A 369 -1.36 -2.11 -13.83
CA LYS A 369 -2.62 -1.44 -14.16
C LYS A 369 -3.71 -1.90 -13.20
N TYR A 370 -4.42 -0.93 -12.62
CA TYR A 370 -5.55 -1.17 -11.74
C TYR A 370 -6.73 -0.31 -12.17
N GLU A 371 -7.90 -0.94 -12.25
CA GLU A 371 -9.22 -0.34 -12.42
C GLU A 371 -9.99 -0.44 -11.11
N MET A 372 -10.73 0.60 -10.76
CA MET A 372 -11.38 0.71 -9.47
C MET A 372 -12.83 1.10 -9.64
N GLN A 373 -13.72 0.35 -9.01
CA GLN A 373 -15.16 0.56 -9.07
C GLN A 373 -15.72 0.66 -7.66
N VAL A 374 -16.56 1.67 -7.42
CA VAL A 374 -17.19 1.91 -6.12
C VAL A 374 -18.69 1.68 -6.23
N SER A 375 -19.25 1.03 -5.21
CA SER A 375 -20.68 1.00 -4.97
C SER A 375 -20.97 1.30 -3.50
N MET A 376 -22.11 1.95 -3.24
CA MET A 376 -22.56 2.27 -1.89
C MET A 376 -24.04 1.93 -1.76
N LEU A 377 -24.36 1.10 -0.78
CA LEU A 377 -25.73 0.69 -0.51
C LEU A 377 -26.07 0.80 0.97
N GLU A 378 -27.37 0.87 1.23
CA GLU A 378 -27.96 0.84 2.55
C GLU A 378 -28.86 -0.40 2.66
N ILE A 379 -28.72 -1.17 3.74
CA ILE A 379 -29.66 -2.24 4.10
C ILE A 379 -30.52 -1.73 5.25
N TYR A 380 -31.80 -1.53 4.96
CA TYR A 380 -32.79 -1.06 5.92
C TYR A 380 -34.01 -1.97 5.86
N ASN A 381 -34.39 -2.55 7.01
CA ASN A 381 -35.53 -3.48 7.11
C ASN A 381 -35.46 -4.61 6.06
N GLU A 382 -34.30 -5.28 5.94
CA GLU A 382 -34.02 -6.34 4.96
C GLU A 382 -34.24 -5.95 3.48
N THR A 383 -34.29 -4.64 3.20
CA THR A 383 -34.40 -4.07 1.86
C THR A 383 -33.12 -3.32 1.51
N ILE A 384 -32.62 -3.52 0.29
CA ILE A 384 -31.43 -2.84 -0.22
C ILE A 384 -31.85 -1.54 -0.90
N ARG A 385 -31.14 -0.45 -0.61
CA ARG A 385 -31.29 0.85 -1.27
C ARG A 385 -29.94 1.29 -1.84
N ASP A 386 -29.96 1.70 -3.10
CA ASP A 386 -28.81 2.29 -3.78
C ASP A 386 -28.63 3.76 -3.34
N LEU A 387 -27.46 4.09 -2.79
CA LEU A 387 -27.15 5.44 -2.33
C LEU A 387 -26.54 6.34 -3.41
N LEU A 388 -26.14 5.76 -4.54
CA LEU A 388 -25.50 6.45 -5.66
C LEU A 388 -26.44 6.70 -6.85
N SER A 389 -27.67 6.16 -6.82
CA SER A 389 -28.66 6.38 -7.87
C SER A 389 -29.01 7.87 -8.03
N ALA A 390 -28.86 8.39 -9.26
CA ALA A 390 -29.18 9.79 -9.60
C ALA A 390 -30.70 10.07 -9.61
N ASN A 391 -31.54 9.06 -9.83
CA ASN A 391 -32.99 9.20 -9.91
C ASN A 391 -33.66 8.93 -8.56
N ARG A 392 -33.72 9.96 -7.74
CA ARG A 392 -34.84 10.11 -6.79
C ARG A 392 -35.89 11.00 -7.43
N SER A 393 -36.66 10.49 -8.38
CA SER A 393 -38.00 11.05 -8.53
C SER A 393 -38.78 10.66 -7.29
N CYS A 394 -39.11 11.65 -6.46
CA CYS A 394 -40.30 11.57 -5.65
C CYS A 394 -41.47 11.11 -6.55
N LEU A 395 -42.40 10.32 -6.01
CA LEU A 395 -43.48 9.57 -6.68
C LEU A 395 -43.21 8.06 -6.82
N ASP A 396 -43.14 7.35 -5.69
CA ASP A 396 -43.57 5.95 -5.64
C ASP A 396 -44.49 5.68 -4.43
N VAL A 397 -45.26 6.71 -4.05
CA VAL A 397 -46.34 6.60 -3.05
C VAL A 397 -47.70 7.05 -3.61
N SER A 398 -47.76 7.60 -4.83
CA SER A 398 -49.04 7.84 -5.50
C SER A 398 -49.47 6.62 -6.28
N ARG A 399 -50.31 5.81 -5.63
CA ARG A 399 -51.28 4.92 -6.29
C ARG A 399 -51.78 5.57 -7.57
N THR A 400 -51.44 4.98 -8.72
CA THR A 400 -52.13 5.24 -9.97
C THR A 400 -52.61 3.90 -10.49
N GLU A 401 -53.91 3.69 -10.30
CA GLU A 401 -54.71 2.81 -11.14
C GLU A 401 -54.48 3.27 -12.59
N ASN A 402 -53.61 2.57 -13.32
CA ASN A 402 -53.58 2.41 -14.78
C ASN A 402 -52.18 1.95 -15.26
N GLY A 403 -51.90 0.65 -15.10
CA GLY A 403 -51.61 -0.19 -16.25
C GLY A 403 -50.25 -0.16 -16.96
N ILE A 404 -49.24 0.63 -16.57
CA ILE A 404 -47.85 0.42 -17.03
C ILE A 404 -46.88 0.75 -15.88
N ALA A 405 -46.54 -0.27 -15.08
CA ALA A 405 -45.50 -0.15 -14.06
C ALA A 405 -44.15 0.10 -14.76
N SER A 406 -43.55 1.26 -14.54
CA SER A 406 -42.11 1.42 -14.68
C SER A 406 -41.46 0.28 -13.90
N ALA A 407 -40.72 -0.60 -14.57
CA ALA A 407 -40.06 -1.74 -13.94
C ALA A 407 -39.22 -1.24 -12.76
N GLY A 408 -39.72 -1.43 -11.54
CA GLY A 408 -39.02 -1.02 -10.32
C GLY A 408 -37.68 -1.74 -10.27
N LYS A 409 -36.57 -1.00 -10.08
CA LYS A 409 -35.23 -1.58 -9.93
C LYS A 409 -35.27 -2.63 -8.82
N GLN A 410 -34.88 -3.86 -9.12
CA GLN A 410 -34.92 -4.96 -8.16
C GLN A 410 -33.50 -5.29 -7.70
N TYR A 411 -33.15 -4.88 -6.50
CA TYR A 411 -31.83 -5.14 -5.90
C TYR A 411 -31.76 -6.56 -5.32
N ALA A 412 -31.32 -7.53 -6.13
CA ALA A 412 -31.15 -8.93 -5.74
C ALA A 412 -29.65 -9.28 -5.64
N ILE A 413 -29.27 -9.89 -4.52
CA ILE A 413 -27.90 -10.38 -4.27
C ILE A 413 -27.69 -11.69 -5.05
N LYS A 414 -26.61 -11.75 -5.83
CA LYS A 414 -26.16 -12.92 -6.58
C LYS A 414 -24.68 -13.18 -6.29
N HIS A 415 -24.29 -14.44 -6.28
CA HIS A 415 -22.89 -14.85 -6.16
C HIS A 415 -22.43 -15.48 -7.46
N ASP A 416 -21.24 -15.10 -7.94
CA ASP A 416 -20.61 -15.72 -9.10
C ASP A 416 -19.84 -17.00 -8.72
N ALA A 417 -19.41 -17.76 -9.73
CA ALA A 417 -18.62 -18.98 -9.54
C ALA A 417 -17.22 -18.72 -8.96
N ASN A 418 -16.73 -17.49 -9.04
CA ASN A 418 -15.45 -17.03 -8.48
C ASN A 418 -15.61 -16.54 -7.03
N GLY A 419 -16.81 -16.69 -6.46
CA GLY A 419 -17.16 -16.26 -5.12
C GLY A 419 -17.21 -14.74 -4.96
N ASN A 420 -17.45 -13.94 -5.99
CA ASN A 420 -17.76 -12.52 -5.82
C ASN A 420 -19.27 -12.32 -5.65
N THR A 421 -19.65 -11.29 -4.89
CA THR A 421 -21.04 -10.89 -4.72
C THR A 421 -21.37 -9.72 -5.66
N HIS A 422 -22.48 -9.81 -6.36
CA HIS A 422 -23.04 -8.74 -7.16
C HIS A 422 -24.49 -8.47 -6.75
N VAL A 423 -24.91 -7.21 -6.76
CA VAL A 423 -26.32 -6.81 -6.52
C VAL A 423 -26.90 -6.28 -7.82
N SER A 424 -27.99 -6.88 -8.32
CA SER A 424 -28.62 -6.42 -9.57
C SER A 424 -29.09 -4.97 -9.46
N ASP A 425 -29.01 -4.25 -10.58
CA ASP A 425 -29.43 -2.84 -10.74
C ASP A 425 -28.74 -1.82 -9.82
N LEU A 426 -27.71 -2.24 -9.06
CA LEU A 426 -26.93 -1.36 -8.19
C LEU A 426 -26.04 -0.44 -9.04
N THR A 427 -26.04 0.85 -8.75
CA THR A 427 -25.14 1.80 -9.42
C THR A 427 -23.69 1.52 -9.04
N ILE A 428 -22.87 1.19 -10.04
CA ILE A 428 -21.43 1.02 -9.93
C ILE A 428 -20.77 2.22 -10.63
N VAL A 429 -19.82 2.87 -9.96
CA VAL A 429 -19.15 4.06 -10.48
C VAL A 429 -17.66 3.79 -10.58
N ASP A 430 -17.09 3.97 -11.76
CA ASP A 430 -15.65 3.93 -11.97
C ASP A 430 -15.00 5.18 -11.35
N VAL A 431 -13.90 4.98 -10.62
CA VAL A 431 -13.24 6.04 -9.87
C VAL A 431 -11.75 6.11 -10.20
N HIS A 432 -11.24 7.32 -10.39
CA HIS A 432 -9.85 7.55 -10.79
C HIS A 432 -9.05 8.39 -9.78
N SER A 433 -9.73 9.01 -8.80
CA SER A 433 -9.10 9.81 -7.77
C SER A 433 -9.80 9.72 -6.41
N SER A 434 -9.06 9.97 -5.33
CA SER A 434 -9.63 10.04 -3.97
C SER A 434 -10.67 11.15 -3.81
N LYS A 435 -10.55 12.24 -4.60
CA LYS A 435 -11.48 13.37 -4.59
C LYS A 435 -12.86 12.97 -5.12
N GLU A 436 -12.92 12.19 -6.20
CA GLU A 436 -14.19 11.66 -6.73
C GLU A 436 -14.92 10.81 -5.69
N VAL A 437 -14.19 9.95 -4.98
CA VAL A 437 -14.82 9.09 -3.96
C VAL A 437 -15.29 9.91 -2.77
N THR A 438 -14.57 10.96 -2.37
CA THR A 438 -15.02 11.90 -1.33
C THR A 438 -16.34 12.55 -1.75
N PHE A 439 -16.47 12.98 -3.01
CA PHE A 439 -17.73 13.51 -3.54
C PHE A 439 -18.86 12.47 -3.54
N LEU A 440 -18.57 11.21 -3.89
CA LEU A 440 -19.55 10.11 -3.81
C LEU A 440 -20.00 9.85 -2.36
N LEU A 441 -19.08 9.94 -1.38
CA LEU A 441 -19.40 9.78 0.04
C LEU A 441 -20.32 10.91 0.54
N ASP A 442 -20.05 12.15 0.14
CA ASP A 442 -20.92 13.30 0.46
C ASP A 442 -22.31 13.13 -0.16
N ARG A 443 -22.38 12.67 -1.41
CA ARG A 443 -23.64 12.36 -2.09
C ARG A 443 -24.41 11.25 -1.38
N ALA A 444 -23.73 10.18 -0.98
CA ALA A 444 -24.34 9.08 -0.21
C ALA A 444 -24.83 9.56 1.17
N ALA A 445 -24.08 10.43 1.85
CA ALA A 445 -24.47 11.02 3.12
C ALA A 445 -25.73 11.91 2.98
N GLN A 446 -25.81 12.72 1.91
CA GLN A 446 -27.01 13.50 1.59
C GLN A 446 -28.21 12.60 1.28
N SER A 447 -27.99 11.53 0.49
CA SER A 447 -28.99 10.51 0.19
C SER A 447 -29.57 9.90 1.48
N ARG A 448 -28.71 9.56 2.45
CA ARG A 448 -29.14 9.07 3.78
C ARG A 448 -29.87 10.14 4.60
N SER A 449 -29.46 11.40 4.50
CA SER A 449 -30.07 12.53 5.24
C SER A 449 -31.47 12.89 4.73
N VAL A 450 -31.72 12.84 3.42
CA VAL A 450 -33.04 13.18 2.83
C VAL A 450 -34.13 12.17 3.23
N GLY A 451 -33.77 10.97 3.71
CA GLY A 451 -34.71 10.05 4.35
C GLY A 451 -35.20 10.49 5.74
N LYS A 452 -34.57 11.50 6.35
CA LYS A 452 -34.94 12.04 7.67
C LYS A 452 -36.21 12.89 7.58
N THR A 453 -37.38 12.25 7.62
CA THR A 453 -38.57 12.88 8.18
C THR A 453 -38.39 13.07 9.69
N GLN A 454 -38.94 14.15 10.27
CA GLN A 454 -38.71 14.73 11.62
C GLN A 454 -38.69 13.79 12.86
N MET A 455 -38.81 12.47 12.72
CA MET A 455 -38.81 11.49 13.81
C MET A 455 -37.74 10.37 13.72
N ASN A 456 -36.93 10.31 12.65
CA ASN A 456 -35.99 9.21 12.44
C ASN A 456 -34.53 9.67 12.34
N GLU A 457 -33.72 9.30 13.33
CA GLU A 457 -32.27 9.25 13.23
C GLU A 457 -31.88 8.04 12.36
N GLN A 458 -32.17 8.10 11.06
CA GLN A 458 -32.14 6.92 10.16
C GLN A 458 -30.76 6.27 10.02
N SER A 459 -29.67 7.02 10.24
CA SER A 459 -28.30 6.49 10.10
C SER A 459 -27.93 5.42 11.12
N SER A 460 -28.58 5.41 12.29
CA SER A 460 -28.35 4.40 13.32
C SER A 460 -29.15 3.11 13.11
N ARG A 461 -30.11 3.12 12.19
CA ARG A 461 -31.10 2.05 12.00
C ARG A 461 -30.95 1.27 10.70
N SER A 462 -29.88 1.55 9.98
CA SER A 462 -29.57 0.97 8.68
C SER A 462 -28.11 0.56 8.63
N HIS A 463 -27.79 -0.52 7.95
CA HIS A 463 -26.39 -0.86 7.66
C HIS A 463 -25.94 -0.13 6.41
N PHE A 464 -24.84 0.59 6.50
CA PHE A 464 -24.19 1.22 5.36
C PHE A 464 -23.03 0.34 4.89
N VAL A 465 -23.03 0.00 3.61
CA VAL A 465 -22.00 -0.83 2.99
C VAL A 465 -21.34 -0.02 1.88
N PHE A 466 -20.05 0.25 2.07
CA PHE A 466 -19.16 0.76 1.03
C PHE A 466 -18.36 -0.41 0.46
N THR A 467 -18.43 -0.62 -0.85
CA THR A 467 -17.67 -1.67 -1.54
C THR A 467 -16.79 -1.03 -2.61
N LEU A 468 -15.49 -1.27 -2.50
CA LEU A 468 -14.50 -0.95 -3.52
C LEU A 468 -14.03 -2.25 -4.17
N ARG A 469 -14.27 -2.37 -5.46
CA ARG A 469 -13.73 -3.45 -6.30
C ARG A 469 -12.46 -2.94 -6.98
N ILE A 470 -11.40 -3.74 -6.89
CA ILE A 470 -10.09 -3.42 -7.46
C ILE A 470 -9.79 -4.52 -8.48
N SER A 471 -9.81 -4.18 -9.76
CA SER A 471 -9.45 -5.08 -10.84
C SER A 471 -8.02 -4.81 -11.30
N GLY A 472 -7.20 -5.84 -11.34
CA GLY A 472 -5.79 -5.76 -11.70
C GLY A 472 -5.28 -7.13 -12.16
N VAL A 473 -4.05 -7.49 -11.78
CA VAL A 473 -3.56 -8.86 -12.03
C VAL A 473 -4.33 -9.90 -11.22
N ASN A 474 -4.72 -9.53 -9.99
CA ASN A 474 -5.66 -10.28 -9.16
C ASN A 474 -6.80 -9.34 -8.78
N ASP A 475 -8.04 -9.84 -8.81
CA ASP A 475 -9.22 -9.08 -8.42
C ASP A 475 -9.36 -9.05 -6.90
N GLY A 476 -9.31 -7.85 -6.32
CA GLY A 476 -9.50 -7.60 -4.90
C GLY A 476 -10.83 -6.92 -4.60
N VAL A 477 -11.32 -7.10 -3.37
CA VAL A 477 -12.56 -6.45 -2.89
C VAL A 477 -12.34 -5.93 -1.48
N LEU A 478 -12.64 -4.66 -1.24
CA LEU A 478 -12.64 -4.03 0.08
C LEU A 478 -14.06 -3.60 0.46
N ASN A 479 -14.62 -4.25 1.48
CA ASN A 479 -15.90 -3.88 2.07
C ASN A 479 -15.67 -3.14 3.39
N LEU A 480 -16.18 -1.92 3.50
CA LEU A 480 -16.12 -1.08 4.69
C LEU A 480 -17.55 -0.79 5.14
N ILE A 481 -17.92 -1.24 6.34
CA ILE A 481 -19.32 -1.36 6.73
C ILE A 481 -19.57 -0.64 8.06
N ASP A 482 -20.52 0.30 8.06
CA ASP A 482 -21.03 0.92 9.28
C ASP A 482 -22.36 0.25 9.63
N LEU A 483 -22.34 -0.65 10.63
CA LEU A 483 -23.52 -1.41 11.02
C LEU A 483 -24.51 -0.53 11.77
N ALA A 484 -25.77 -0.93 11.77
CA ALA A 484 -26.80 -0.35 12.62
C ALA A 484 -26.46 -0.54 14.11
N GLY A 485 -27.11 0.26 14.97
CA GLY A 485 -26.98 0.19 16.42
C GLY A 485 -27.32 -1.19 16.99
N SER A 486 -26.48 -1.68 17.91
CA SER A 486 -26.65 -2.99 18.56
C SER A 486 -27.56 -2.96 19.81
N GLU A 487 -28.22 -1.83 20.10
CA GLU A 487 -29.06 -1.67 21.27
C GLU A 487 -30.28 -2.60 21.28
N ARG A 488 -30.60 -3.11 22.48
CA ARG A 488 -31.72 -4.05 22.67
C ARG A 488 -33.09 -3.37 22.64
N LEU A 489 -34.06 -4.09 22.05
CA LEU A 489 -35.47 -3.74 22.00
C LEU A 489 -36.06 -3.29 23.35
N SER A 490 -35.67 -3.95 24.45
CA SER A 490 -36.22 -3.73 25.79
C SER A 490 -36.01 -2.32 26.35
N LYS A 491 -35.00 -1.58 25.88
CA LYS A 491 -34.76 -0.18 26.26
C LYS A 491 -35.40 0.84 25.32
N SER A 492 -35.81 0.42 24.12
CA SER A 492 -36.29 1.33 23.08
C SER A 492 -37.72 1.85 23.29
N GLY A 493 -38.55 1.14 24.07
CA GLY A 493 -39.97 1.46 24.24
C GLY A 493 -40.78 1.53 22.95
N SER A 494 -40.28 0.95 21.85
CA SER A 494 -40.83 1.13 20.50
C SER A 494 -42.13 0.33 20.29
N THR A 495 -43.13 0.96 19.68
CA THR A 495 -44.43 0.36 19.31
C THR A 495 -44.69 0.45 17.80
N GLY A 496 -45.56 -0.42 17.28
CA GLY A 496 -45.97 -0.40 15.87
C GLY A 496 -44.84 -0.69 14.86
N ASP A 497 -44.73 0.11 13.81
CA ASP A 497 -43.73 -0.09 12.75
C ASP A 497 -42.28 0.09 13.23
N ARG A 498 -42.08 0.88 14.29
CA ARG A 498 -40.77 1.06 14.93
C ARG A 498 -40.29 -0.20 15.65
N LEU A 499 -41.22 -1.02 16.13
CA LEU A 499 -40.91 -2.34 16.70
C LEU A 499 -40.45 -3.29 15.60
N LYS A 500 -41.15 -3.35 14.46
CA LYS A 500 -40.77 -4.18 13.30
C LYS A 500 -39.40 -3.80 12.76
N GLU A 501 -39.13 -2.50 12.65
CA GLU A 501 -37.82 -1.94 12.28
C GLU A 501 -36.72 -2.41 13.23
N THR A 502 -36.93 -2.25 14.54
CA THR A 502 -35.94 -2.63 15.57
C THR A 502 -35.73 -4.16 15.61
N GLN A 503 -36.77 -4.95 15.32
CA GLN A 503 -36.67 -6.40 15.16
C GLN A 503 -35.84 -6.77 13.92
N ALA A 504 -36.03 -6.11 12.79
CA ALA A 504 -35.26 -6.37 11.57
C ALA A 504 -33.77 -6.04 11.73
N ILE A 505 -33.45 -4.91 12.39
CA ILE A 505 -32.07 -4.54 12.73
C ILE A 505 -31.42 -5.63 13.59
N ASN A 506 -32.08 -6.00 14.70
CA ASN A 506 -31.55 -7.04 15.57
C ASN A 506 -31.43 -8.40 14.87
N LYS A 507 -32.39 -8.75 14.00
CA LYS A 507 -32.33 -9.98 13.19
C LYS A 507 -31.07 -10.04 12.34
N SER A 508 -30.72 -8.96 11.65
CA SER A 508 -29.53 -8.91 10.81
C SER A 508 -28.22 -9.05 11.61
N LEU A 509 -28.11 -8.40 12.78
CA LEU A 509 -26.95 -8.50 13.67
C LEU A 509 -26.84 -9.88 14.35
N SER A 510 -27.96 -10.46 14.78
CA SER A 510 -28.01 -11.83 15.31
C SER A 510 -27.62 -12.85 14.23
N SER A 511 -28.13 -12.70 13.00
CA SER A 511 -27.75 -13.58 11.88
C SER A 511 -26.26 -13.50 11.58
N LEU A 512 -25.66 -12.29 11.63
CA LEU A 512 -24.21 -12.12 11.47
C LEU A 512 -23.44 -12.85 12.57
N SER A 513 -23.92 -12.77 13.81
CA SER A 513 -23.35 -13.51 14.94
C SER A 513 -23.40 -15.02 14.69
N ASP A 514 -24.55 -15.54 14.30
CA ASP A 514 -24.76 -16.98 14.05
C ASP A 514 -23.85 -17.49 12.93
N VAL A 515 -23.69 -16.71 11.86
CA VAL A 515 -22.80 -17.04 10.74
C VAL A 515 -21.34 -17.11 11.19
N ILE A 516 -20.85 -16.10 11.92
CA ILE A 516 -19.46 -16.09 12.41
C ILE A 516 -19.20 -17.29 13.34
N PHE A 517 -20.16 -17.61 14.22
CA PHE A 517 -20.00 -18.74 15.14
C PHE A 517 -20.09 -20.11 14.45
N ALA A 518 -20.98 -20.26 13.47
CA ALA A 518 -21.07 -21.48 12.66
C ALA A 518 -19.77 -21.71 11.88
N LEU A 519 -19.18 -20.65 11.32
CA LEU A 519 -17.89 -20.69 10.64
C LEU A 519 -16.74 -21.05 11.59
N ALA A 520 -16.71 -20.46 12.78
CA ALA A 520 -15.70 -20.75 13.81
C ALA A 520 -15.74 -22.21 14.28
N LYS A 521 -16.94 -22.75 14.44
CA LYS A 521 -17.17 -24.17 14.81
C LYS A 521 -16.99 -25.13 13.64
N LYS A 522 -16.81 -24.62 12.42
CA LYS A 522 -16.75 -25.39 11.17
C LYS A 522 -17.98 -26.28 10.98
N GLU A 523 -19.16 -25.72 11.24
CA GLU A 523 -20.43 -26.39 10.97
C GLU A 523 -20.65 -26.58 9.46
N ASP A 524 -21.22 -27.71 9.05
CA ASP A 524 -21.45 -28.04 7.63
C ASP A 524 -22.41 -27.06 6.95
N HIS A 525 -23.39 -26.55 7.70
CA HIS A 525 -24.37 -25.58 7.21
C HIS A 525 -24.21 -24.24 7.91
N VAL A 526 -23.77 -23.23 7.16
CA VAL A 526 -23.66 -21.85 7.63
C VAL A 526 -24.86 -21.03 7.14
N PRO A 527 -25.64 -20.39 8.03
CA PRO A 527 -26.93 -19.78 7.68
C PRO A 527 -26.81 -18.38 7.05
N PHE A 528 -26.00 -18.21 6.00
CA PHE A 528 -25.78 -16.92 5.33
C PHE A 528 -27.07 -16.27 4.81
N ARG A 529 -28.09 -17.06 4.45
CA ARG A 529 -29.35 -16.57 3.88
C ARG A 529 -30.33 -15.98 4.91
N ASN A 530 -30.03 -16.05 6.21
CA ASN A 530 -30.95 -15.57 7.26
C ASN A 530 -31.14 -14.05 7.24
N SER A 531 -30.18 -13.30 6.72
CA SER A 531 -30.27 -11.85 6.46
C SER A 531 -29.62 -11.49 5.13
N LYS A 532 -30.10 -10.41 4.49
CA LYS A 532 -29.44 -9.81 3.33
C LYS A 532 -28.01 -9.38 3.62
N LEU A 533 -27.72 -8.93 4.85
CA LEU A 533 -26.37 -8.51 5.24
C LEU A 533 -25.40 -9.70 5.20
N THR A 534 -25.75 -10.80 5.87
CA THR A 534 -24.92 -12.00 5.89
C THR A 534 -24.79 -12.64 4.53
N TYR A 535 -25.85 -12.57 3.72
CA TYR A 535 -25.82 -13.10 2.37
C TYR A 535 -24.91 -12.25 1.48
N LEU A 536 -24.96 -10.92 1.58
CA LEU A 536 -24.07 -10.01 0.85
C LEU A 536 -22.59 -10.29 1.17
N LEU A 537 -22.29 -10.48 2.46
CA LEU A 537 -20.94 -10.66 2.98
C LEU A 537 -20.44 -12.10 2.94
N GLN A 538 -21.24 -13.04 2.46
CA GLN A 538 -20.91 -14.47 2.43
C GLN A 538 -19.48 -14.75 1.93
N PRO A 539 -19.01 -14.15 0.81
CA PRO A 539 -17.67 -14.47 0.32
C PRO A 539 -16.52 -13.74 1.02
N CYS A 540 -16.83 -12.83 1.93
CA CYS A 540 -15.82 -12.11 2.71
C CYS A 540 -15.72 -12.60 4.15
N LEU A 541 -16.63 -13.46 4.60
CA LEU A 541 -16.63 -14.06 5.94
C LEU A 541 -16.02 -15.48 5.95
N GLY A 542 -15.74 -16.08 4.80
CA GLY A 542 -15.21 -17.45 4.70
C GLY A 542 -14.12 -17.61 3.63
N GLY A 543 -13.38 -18.70 3.70
CA GLY A 543 -12.22 -18.97 2.83
C GLY A 543 -11.00 -18.12 3.20
N ASP A 544 -10.25 -17.68 2.20
CA ASP A 544 -9.01 -16.88 2.36
C ASP A 544 -9.28 -15.37 2.52
N SER A 545 -10.53 -15.01 2.84
CA SER A 545 -10.95 -13.64 3.10
C SER A 545 -10.45 -13.14 4.46
N LYS A 546 -10.15 -11.86 4.55
CA LYS A 546 -9.72 -11.21 5.79
C LYS A 546 -10.85 -10.37 6.34
N THR A 547 -11.31 -10.70 7.54
CA THR A 547 -12.40 -9.99 8.23
C THR A 547 -11.88 -9.30 9.47
N LEU A 548 -12.29 -8.05 9.65
CA LEU A 548 -12.01 -7.27 10.84
C LEU A 548 -13.29 -6.68 11.44
N MET A 549 -13.47 -6.92 12.73
CA MET A 549 -14.51 -6.31 13.54
C MET A 549 -13.93 -5.17 14.39
N PHE A 550 -14.42 -3.96 14.19
CA PHE A 550 -14.27 -2.87 15.15
C PHE A 550 -15.42 -2.90 16.15
N VAL A 551 -15.13 -3.05 17.44
CA VAL A 551 -16.11 -2.84 18.51
C VAL A 551 -15.95 -1.45 19.08
N ASN A 552 -16.95 -0.59 18.86
CA ASN A 552 -17.02 0.78 19.36
C ASN A 552 -17.84 0.81 20.64
N VAL A 553 -17.22 1.29 21.73
CA VAL A 553 -17.81 1.25 23.07
C VAL A 553 -17.98 2.68 23.61
N SER A 554 -19.20 2.99 24.08
CA SER A 554 -19.50 4.27 24.71
C SER A 554 -18.87 4.34 26.12
N PRO A 555 -18.28 5.48 26.51
CA PRO A 555 -17.71 5.68 27.84
C PRO A 555 -18.75 6.11 28.87
N ASP A 556 -19.97 6.44 28.44
CA ASP A 556 -21.02 6.95 29.30
C ASP A 556 -21.48 5.86 30.29
N PRO A 557 -21.50 6.12 31.61
CA PRO A 557 -22.06 5.22 32.61
C PRO A 557 -23.46 4.68 32.27
N SER A 558 -24.30 5.49 31.59
CA SER A 558 -25.65 5.08 31.15
C SER A 558 -25.62 3.93 30.13
N SER A 559 -24.51 3.82 29.40
CA SER A 559 -24.29 2.89 28.28
C SER A 559 -23.62 1.58 28.69
N VAL A 560 -23.16 1.44 29.95
CA VAL A 560 -22.39 0.28 30.43
C VAL A 560 -23.04 -1.07 30.09
N GLY A 561 -24.37 -1.17 30.23
CA GLY A 561 -25.08 -2.42 29.92
C GLY A 561 -25.01 -2.83 28.45
N GLU A 562 -25.10 -1.87 27.52
CA GLU A 562 -24.95 -2.14 26.08
C GLU A 562 -23.47 -2.34 25.71
N SER A 563 -22.57 -1.54 26.29
CA SER A 563 -21.12 -1.70 26.17
C SER A 563 -20.67 -3.11 26.54
N LEU A 564 -21.19 -3.68 27.63
CA LEU A 564 -20.93 -5.06 28.02
C LEU A 564 -21.49 -6.08 27.02
N CYS A 565 -22.66 -5.83 26.44
CA CYS A 565 -23.22 -6.70 25.40
C CYS A 565 -22.32 -6.69 24.15
N SER A 566 -21.85 -5.52 23.73
CA SER A 566 -20.97 -5.38 22.57
C SER A 566 -19.61 -6.04 22.81
N LEU A 567 -19.02 -5.85 23.99
CA LEU A 567 -17.74 -6.48 24.36
C LEU A 567 -17.85 -8.00 24.48
N ARG A 568 -18.93 -8.53 25.07
CA ARG A 568 -19.16 -9.99 25.12
C ARG A 568 -19.30 -10.59 23.73
N PHE A 569 -20.00 -9.91 22.83
CA PHE A 569 -20.11 -10.36 21.44
C PHE A 569 -18.73 -10.33 20.76
N ALA A 570 -18.01 -9.22 20.85
CA ALA A 570 -16.69 -9.06 20.28
C ALA A 570 -15.69 -10.11 20.82
N ALA A 571 -15.73 -10.41 22.13
CA ALA A 571 -14.86 -11.41 22.75
C ALA A 571 -15.14 -12.83 22.21
N ARG A 572 -16.41 -13.14 21.95
CA ARG A 572 -16.77 -14.41 21.30
C ARG A 572 -16.26 -14.47 19.86
N VAL A 573 -16.34 -13.38 19.11
CA VAL A 573 -15.78 -13.30 17.74
C VAL A 573 -14.25 -13.42 17.78
N ASN A 574 -13.59 -12.82 18.76
CA ASN A 574 -12.14 -12.87 18.93
C ASN A 574 -11.63 -14.30 19.21
N ALA A 575 -12.43 -15.11 19.92
CA ALA A 575 -12.12 -16.51 20.18
C ALA A 575 -12.31 -17.42 18.95
N CYS A 576 -12.84 -16.91 17.84
CA CYS A 576 -13.09 -17.67 16.63
C CYS A 576 -11.85 -17.72 15.72
N GLU A 577 -10.98 -18.71 15.91
CA GLU A 577 -9.87 -18.94 14.97
C GLU A 577 -10.36 -19.62 13.67
N ILE A 578 -10.55 -18.82 12.62
CA ILE A 578 -10.80 -19.36 11.27
C ILE A 578 -9.48 -19.47 10.53
N GLY A 579 -9.02 -20.70 10.32
CA GLY A 579 -7.97 -21.03 9.36
C GLY A 579 -6.56 -21.06 9.93
N ILE A 580 -6.21 -22.16 10.63
CA ILE A 580 -4.80 -22.53 10.81
C ILE A 580 -4.33 -23.19 9.50
N PRO A 581 -3.26 -22.71 8.84
CA PRO A 581 -2.65 -23.44 7.74
C PRO A 581 -2.06 -24.74 8.28
N ARG A 582 -2.61 -25.89 7.86
CA ARG A 582 -1.90 -27.15 8.03
C ARG A 582 -0.62 -27.07 7.20
N ARG A 583 0.53 -27.19 7.86
CA ARG A 583 1.82 -27.42 7.22
C ARG A 583 1.74 -28.75 6.48
N GLN A 584 1.29 -28.76 5.22
CA GLN A 584 1.45 -29.92 4.35
C GLN A 584 2.92 -29.99 3.97
N THR A 585 3.71 -30.71 4.77
CA THR A 585 4.99 -31.27 4.34
C THR A 585 4.72 -32.39 3.32
N ASN A 586 4.23 -32.03 2.14
CA ASN A 586 4.35 -32.91 0.99
C ASN A 586 5.75 -32.71 0.43
N MET A 587 6.73 -33.42 1.00
CA MET A 587 7.93 -33.77 0.25
C MET A 587 7.49 -34.67 -0.89
N ARG A 588 7.12 -34.07 -2.03
CA ARG A 588 7.13 -34.80 -3.29
C ARG A 588 8.58 -35.15 -3.56
N SER A 589 8.95 -36.41 -3.30
CA SER A 589 10.12 -37.03 -3.89
C SER A 589 10.00 -36.87 -5.40
N SER A 590 10.82 -36.02 -5.99
CA SER A 590 11.01 -35.95 -7.43
C SER A 590 11.60 -37.28 -7.89
N ASP A 591 10.77 -38.15 -8.44
CA ASP A 591 11.22 -39.33 -9.18
C ASP A 591 12.00 -38.87 -10.41
N SER A 592 13.32 -39.03 -10.34
CA SER A 592 14.23 -38.96 -11.47
C SER A 592 14.11 -40.25 -12.29
N ARG A 593 13.33 -40.22 -13.37
CA ARG A 593 13.50 -41.15 -14.48
C ARG A 593 13.78 -40.38 -15.76
N LEU A 594 15.05 -40.07 -15.94
CA LEU A 594 15.65 -39.88 -17.26
C LEU A 594 15.64 -41.25 -17.95
N SER A 595 14.78 -41.40 -18.95
CA SER A 595 14.83 -42.49 -19.93
C SER A 595 15.74 -42.05 -21.06
N TYR A 596 16.96 -42.59 -21.10
CA TYR A 596 17.69 -42.72 -22.36
C TYR A 596 17.18 -43.98 -23.06
N GLY A 597 16.69 -43.79 -24.28
CA GLY A 597 16.27 -44.80 -25.23
C GLY A 597 16.10 -44.13 -26.58
#